data_AF-A0A8J7Y2B0-F1
#
_entry.id   AF-A0A8J7Y2B0-F1
#
_cell.length_a   1.000
_cell.length_b   1.000
_cell.length_c   1.000
_cell.angle_alpha   90.00
_cell.angle_beta   90.00
_cell.angle_gamma   90.00
#
_symmetry.space_group_name_H-M   'P 1'
#
loop_
_entity.id
_entity.type
_entity.pdbx_description
1 polymer ?
#
loop_
_entity_poly.entity_id
_entity_poly.type
_entity_poly.pdbx_seq_one_letter_code
_entity_poly.pdbx_strand_id
1 'polypeptide(L)'
;MIDCTFFVEAQSNSSMVVESSLRELLTDVENHATVIKSKFEEITEHEVEGTRYYSGILQIRLKTDFRTYINLCMRLTPTAIDVSGSSLSLEPRELLPVFGDISSHIRKLSQKLGIAIQHAGSKFQEAPGLDPDLIDETINYGGVLMKMVFEGRSDTEERLKETVMEAVNSAGAYINKMNSRRTEGPDWTGVVGVEVLFEDIEDVFLAVVRLIPVAMSIVEPDTISLSLRDIQNIGMDVSEVVHSFVSESIARHM
;
A
#
# COMPACT_ATOMS: atom_id res chain seq x y z
N MET A 1 10.35 6.08 -16.33
CA MET A 1 9.51 4.91 -16.67
C MET A 1 10.11 3.68 -16.01
N ILE A 2 9.27 2.83 -15.45
CA ILE A 2 9.62 1.58 -14.79
C ILE A 2 9.56 0.46 -15.83
N ASP A 3 10.58 -0.41 -15.86
CA ASP A 3 10.59 -1.66 -16.65
C ASP A 3 10.59 -2.82 -15.65
N CYS A 4 9.47 -3.53 -15.55
CA CYS A 4 9.30 -4.59 -14.56
C CYS A 4 8.65 -5.83 -15.17
N THR A 5 8.87 -6.96 -14.48
CA THR A 5 8.19 -8.22 -14.74
C THR A 5 7.35 -8.59 -13.53
N PHE A 6 6.05 -8.73 -13.73
CA PHE A 6 5.13 -9.26 -12.73
C PHE A 6 4.95 -10.76 -12.91
N PHE A 7 4.91 -11.47 -11.80
CA PHE A 7 4.53 -12.87 -11.71
C PHE A 7 3.20 -12.92 -10.96
N VAL A 8 2.13 -13.28 -11.66
CA VAL A 8 0.78 -13.35 -11.10
C VAL A 8 0.36 -14.81 -11.06
N GLU A 9 0.00 -15.29 -9.87
CA GLU A 9 -0.45 -16.66 -9.66
C GLU A 9 -1.98 -16.72 -9.58
N ALA A 10 -2.56 -17.75 -10.17
CA ALA A 10 -3.95 -18.11 -9.96
C ALA A 10 -4.07 -19.58 -9.54
N GLN A 11 -4.96 -19.84 -8.59
CA GLN A 11 -5.24 -21.18 -8.08
C GLN A 11 -6.75 -21.45 -8.09
N SER A 12 -7.14 -22.67 -8.46
CA SER A 12 -8.56 -23.07 -8.49
C SER A 12 -8.69 -24.61 -8.53
N ASN A 13 -9.86 -25.14 -8.20
CA ASN A 13 -10.17 -26.56 -8.38
C ASN A 13 -10.39 -26.97 -9.85
N SER A 14 -10.31 -26.02 -10.79
CA SER A 14 -10.45 -26.23 -12.23
C SER A 14 -9.31 -25.57 -13.01
N SER A 15 -8.58 -26.37 -13.80
CA SER A 15 -7.52 -25.87 -14.70
C SER A 15 -8.05 -24.86 -15.73
N MET A 16 -9.26 -25.08 -16.25
CA MET A 16 -9.91 -24.13 -17.17
C MET A 16 -10.17 -22.77 -16.51
N VAL A 17 -10.53 -22.75 -15.22
CA VAL A 17 -10.75 -21.50 -14.47
C VAL A 17 -9.43 -20.77 -14.24
N VAL A 18 -8.35 -21.48 -13.90
CA VAL A 18 -7.00 -20.90 -13.81
C VAL A 18 -6.62 -20.26 -15.15
N GLU A 19 -6.75 -20.99 -16.25
CA GLU A 19 -6.35 -20.49 -17.57
C GLU A 19 -7.17 -19.26 -18.00
N SER A 20 -8.50 -19.33 -17.89
CA SER A 20 -9.37 -18.22 -18.27
C SER A 20 -9.14 -16.97 -17.42
N SER A 21 -8.99 -17.12 -16.10
CA SER A 21 -8.69 -16.01 -15.19
C SER A 21 -7.38 -15.30 -15.54
N LEU A 22 -6.29 -16.05 -15.80
CA LEU A 22 -5.01 -15.46 -16.19
C LEU A 22 -5.10 -14.78 -17.56
N ARG A 23 -5.89 -15.29 -18.52
CA ARG A 23 -6.11 -14.65 -19.82
C ARG A 23 -6.90 -13.35 -19.71
N GLU A 24 -7.92 -13.32 -18.87
CA GLU A 24 -8.70 -12.12 -18.57
C GLU A 24 -7.82 -11.05 -17.90
N LEU A 25 -6.97 -11.45 -16.94
CA LEU A 25 -5.99 -10.57 -16.32
C LEU A 25 -5.03 -9.96 -17.34
N LEU A 26 -4.45 -10.76 -18.24
CA LEU A 26 -3.57 -10.23 -19.29
C LEU A 26 -4.29 -9.18 -20.15
N THR A 27 -5.53 -9.46 -20.54
CA THR A 27 -6.34 -8.54 -21.34
C THR A 27 -6.61 -7.22 -20.60
N ASP A 28 -6.89 -7.28 -19.29
CA ASP A 28 -7.05 -6.08 -18.47
C ASP A 28 -5.76 -5.26 -18.39
N VAL A 29 -4.60 -5.91 -18.24
CA VAL A 29 -3.30 -5.21 -18.21
C VAL A 29 -3.00 -4.51 -19.54
N GLU A 30 -3.27 -5.17 -20.67
CA GLU A 30 -3.08 -4.61 -22.01
C GLU A 30 -3.92 -3.35 -22.26
N ASN A 31 -5.04 -3.18 -21.55
CA ASN A 31 -5.88 -1.98 -21.62
C ASN A 31 -5.32 -0.79 -20.81
N HIS A 32 -4.40 -1.03 -19.86
CA HIS A 32 -3.91 -0.01 -18.92
C HIS A 32 -2.41 0.28 -19.05
N ALA A 33 -1.62 -0.64 -19.62
CA ALA A 33 -0.18 -0.49 -19.73
C ALA A 33 0.40 -1.11 -21.01
N THR A 34 1.61 -0.67 -21.38
CA THR A 34 2.33 -1.24 -22.51
C THR A 34 3.00 -2.55 -22.11
N VAL A 35 2.38 -3.67 -22.49
CA VAL A 35 2.94 -5.01 -22.33
C VAL A 35 4.02 -5.24 -23.40
N ILE A 36 5.23 -5.56 -22.95
CA ILE A 36 6.38 -5.86 -23.81
C ILE A 36 6.37 -7.34 -24.18
N LYS A 37 6.09 -8.19 -23.20
CA LYS A 37 6.09 -9.64 -23.34
C LYS A 37 5.22 -10.26 -22.25
N SER A 38 4.47 -11.29 -22.60
CA SER A 38 3.79 -12.15 -21.64
C SER A 38 4.13 -13.62 -21.87
N LYS A 39 4.04 -14.44 -20.81
CA LYS A 39 4.24 -15.88 -20.87
C LYS A 39 3.34 -16.55 -19.84
N PHE A 40 2.53 -17.50 -20.28
CA PHE A 40 1.83 -18.43 -19.39
C PHE A 40 2.77 -19.61 -19.10
N GLU A 41 2.97 -19.92 -17.83
CA GLU A 41 3.61 -21.16 -17.42
C GLU A 41 2.66 -22.35 -17.51
N GLU A 42 3.21 -23.56 -17.46
CA GLU A 42 2.41 -24.78 -17.45
C GLU A 42 1.57 -24.85 -16.17
N ILE A 43 0.28 -25.17 -16.33
CA ILE A 43 -0.62 -25.37 -15.19
C ILE A 43 -0.24 -26.66 -14.49
N THR A 44 0.01 -26.58 -13.19
CA THR A 44 0.41 -27.71 -12.35
C THR A 44 -0.79 -28.21 -11.55
N GLU A 45 -0.96 -29.53 -11.45
CA GLU A 45 -1.97 -30.18 -10.61
C GLU A 45 -1.36 -30.59 -9.28
N HIS A 46 -2.09 -30.32 -8.19
CA HIS A 46 -1.70 -30.63 -6.82
C HIS A 46 -2.84 -31.34 -6.10
N GLU A 47 -2.50 -32.15 -5.09
CA GLU A 47 -3.47 -32.82 -4.22
C GLU A 47 -3.07 -32.60 -2.76
N VAL A 48 -3.94 -31.94 -2.00
CA VAL A 48 -3.76 -31.70 -0.56
C VAL A 48 -4.99 -32.22 0.16
N GLU A 49 -4.78 -33.10 1.13
CA GLU A 49 -5.85 -33.73 1.94
C GLU A 49 -6.98 -34.35 1.09
N GLY A 50 -6.64 -34.93 -0.07
CA GLY A 50 -7.59 -35.54 -1.00
C GLY A 50 -8.39 -34.55 -1.86
N THR A 51 -8.09 -33.25 -1.75
CA THR A 51 -8.66 -32.20 -2.60
C THR A 51 -7.67 -31.82 -3.68
N ARG A 52 -8.11 -31.87 -4.94
CA ARG A 52 -7.30 -31.46 -6.08
C ARG A 52 -7.45 -29.99 -6.38
N TYR A 53 -6.33 -29.34 -6.69
CA TYR A 53 -6.30 -27.97 -7.17
C TYR A 53 -5.22 -27.79 -8.23
N TYR A 54 -5.41 -26.75 -9.04
CA TYR A 54 -4.55 -26.38 -10.14
C TYR A 54 -3.94 -25.02 -9.84
N SER A 55 -2.67 -24.83 -10.17
CA SER A 55 -1.99 -23.54 -10.09
C SER A 55 -1.36 -23.17 -11.43
N GLY A 56 -1.35 -21.88 -11.76
CA GLY A 56 -0.73 -21.37 -12.97
C GLY A 56 -0.12 -19.99 -12.72
N ILE A 57 0.94 -19.67 -13.47
CA ILE A 57 1.65 -18.40 -13.36
C ILE A 57 1.60 -17.68 -14.70
N LEU A 58 1.22 -16.40 -14.65
CA LEU A 58 1.36 -15.47 -15.76
C LEU A 58 2.54 -14.53 -15.47
N GLN A 59 3.54 -14.58 -16.35
CA GLN A 59 4.62 -13.59 -16.37
C GLN A 59 4.25 -12.45 -17.32
N ILE A 60 4.31 -11.21 -16.85
CA ILE A 60 4.02 -10.00 -17.65
C ILE A 60 5.17 -9.01 -17.52
N ARG A 61 5.93 -8.81 -18.60
CA ARG A 61 6.90 -7.73 -18.69
C ARG A 61 6.25 -6.49 -19.27
N LEU A 62 6.36 -5.37 -18.60
CA LEU A 62 5.73 -4.11 -18.98
C LEU A 62 6.64 -2.90 -18.76
N LYS A 63 6.36 -1.83 -19.50
CA LYS A 63 6.93 -0.49 -19.26
C LYS A 63 5.84 0.50 -18.95
N THR A 64 5.99 1.23 -17.85
CA THR A 64 4.94 2.13 -17.37
C THR A 64 5.47 3.27 -16.51
N ASP A 65 4.61 4.23 -16.16
CA ASP A 65 4.89 5.25 -15.15
C ASP A 65 4.67 4.72 -13.72
N PHE A 66 5.19 5.41 -12.71
CA PHE A 66 5.12 4.95 -11.32
C PHE A 66 3.70 4.85 -10.76
N ARG A 67 2.80 5.76 -11.15
CA ARG A 67 1.41 5.72 -10.70
C ARG A 67 0.69 4.51 -11.28
N THR A 68 0.87 4.24 -12.56
CA THR A 68 0.30 3.06 -13.22
C THR A 68 0.89 1.77 -12.67
N TYR A 69 2.20 1.72 -12.38
CA TYR A 69 2.84 0.59 -11.70
C TYR A 69 2.17 0.24 -10.38
N ILE A 70 2.02 1.22 -9.47
CA ILE A 70 1.37 1.01 -8.17
C ILE A 70 -0.10 0.56 -8.34
N ASN A 71 -0.82 1.16 -9.29
CA ASN A 71 -2.19 0.76 -9.58
C ASN A 71 -2.29 -0.70 -10.07
N LEU A 72 -1.33 -1.17 -10.86
CA LEU A 72 -1.28 -2.57 -11.27
C LEU A 72 -0.89 -3.50 -10.11
N CYS A 73 0.03 -3.12 -9.23
CA CYS A 73 0.35 -3.88 -8.02
C CYS A 73 -0.90 -4.12 -7.17
N MET A 74 -1.72 -3.08 -6.93
CA MET A 74 -2.97 -3.23 -6.18
C MET A 74 -4.01 -4.11 -6.90
N ARG A 75 -4.06 -4.08 -8.23
CA ARG A 75 -5.09 -4.83 -8.99
C ARG A 75 -4.74 -6.29 -9.21
N LEU A 76 -3.48 -6.56 -9.53
CA LEU A 76 -3.00 -7.87 -9.95
C LEU A 76 -2.46 -8.68 -8.77
N THR A 77 -2.06 -8.00 -7.68
CA THR A 77 -1.43 -8.59 -6.50
C THR A 77 -0.35 -9.62 -6.89
N PRO A 78 0.68 -9.22 -7.65
CA PRO A 78 1.74 -10.13 -8.08
C PRO A 78 2.40 -10.82 -6.88
N THR A 79 2.72 -12.11 -7.03
CA THR A 79 3.43 -12.91 -6.02
C THR A 79 4.94 -12.65 -6.05
N ALA A 80 5.45 -12.14 -7.17
CA ALA A 80 6.80 -11.61 -7.29
C ALA A 80 6.86 -10.47 -8.30
N ILE A 81 7.80 -9.55 -8.09
CA ILE A 81 8.10 -8.44 -8.98
C ILE A 81 9.61 -8.41 -9.20
N ASP A 82 10.04 -8.32 -10.46
CA ASP A 82 11.43 -8.03 -10.83
C ASP A 82 11.49 -6.65 -11.50
N VAL A 83 12.26 -5.72 -10.93
CA VAL A 83 12.37 -4.34 -11.42
C VAL A 83 13.75 -4.12 -12.03
N SER A 84 13.76 -3.55 -13.24
CA SER A 84 14.98 -3.27 -13.99
C SER A 84 15.02 -1.82 -14.49
N GLY A 85 16.22 -1.35 -14.84
CA GLY A 85 16.44 -0.01 -15.39
C GLY A 85 17.23 0.91 -14.47
N SER A 86 16.80 2.16 -14.34
CA SER A 86 17.45 3.18 -13.52
C SER A 86 16.58 3.55 -12.32
N SER A 87 17.21 4.15 -11.30
CA SER A 87 16.48 4.81 -10.21
C SER A 87 15.49 5.85 -10.75
N LEU A 88 14.48 6.12 -9.95
CA LEU A 88 13.44 7.10 -10.24
C LEU A 88 13.58 8.27 -9.27
N SER A 89 13.28 9.48 -9.74
CA SER A 89 13.21 10.67 -8.89
C SER A 89 11.83 11.28 -9.10
N LEU A 90 11.12 11.49 -8.00
CA LEU A 90 9.73 11.94 -7.98
C LEU A 90 9.57 13.19 -7.13
N GLU A 91 8.81 14.14 -7.63
CA GLU A 91 8.39 15.29 -6.83
C GLU A 91 7.10 14.98 -6.04
N PRO A 92 6.84 15.68 -4.92
CA PRO A 92 5.61 15.52 -4.15
C PRO A 92 4.32 15.57 -4.98
N ARG A 93 4.25 16.43 -5.99
CA ARG A 93 3.08 16.54 -6.88
C ARG A 93 2.80 15.28 -7.70
N GLU A 94 3.80 14.43 -7.90
CA GLU A 94 3.68 13.15 -8.61
C GLU A 94 3.28 12.03 -7.65
N LEU A 95 3.75 12.06 -6.40
CA LEU A 95 3.45 11.06 -5.37
C LEU A 95 2.08 11.23 -4.70
N LEU A 96 1.65 12.46 -4.44
CA LEU A 96 0.37 12.71 -3.77
C LEU A 96 -0.85 12.09 -4.50
N PRO A 97 -0.94 12.15 -5.85
CA PRO A 97 -1.97 11.40 -6.57
C PRO A 97 -1.90 9.88 -6.40
N VAL A 98 -0.70 9.31 -6.29
CA VAL A 98 -0.50 7.88 -6.04
C VAL A 98 -1.04 7.50 -4.66
N PHE A 99 -0.71 8.28 -3.63
CA PHE A 99 -1.23 8.05 -2.28
C PHE A 99 -2.75 8.20 -2.21
N GLY A 100 -3.31 9.15 -2.97
CA GLY A 100 -4.75 9.31 -3.15
C GLY A 100 -5.42 8.10 -3.80
N ASP A 101 -4.80 7.53 -4.85
CA ASP A 101 -5.29 6.32 -5.50
C ASP A 101 -5.28 5.12 -4.55
N ILE A 102 -4.18 4.91 -3.81
CA ILE A 102 -4.07 3.86 -2.78
C ILE A 102 -5.17 4.02 -1.75
N SER A 103 -5.28 5.21 -1.14
CA SER A 103 -6.27 5.47 -0.09
C SER A 103 -7.71 5.25 -0.59
N SER A 104 -8.01 5.67 -1.83
CA SER A 104 -9.33 5.43 -2.43
C SER A 104 -9.58 3.95 -2.71
N HIS A 105 -8.57 3.22 -3.17
CA HIS A 105 -8.69 1.80 -3.51
C HIS A 105 -8.95 0.96 -2.26
N ILE A 106 -8.12 1.12 -1.22
CA ILE A 106 -8.27 0.37 0.03
C ILE A 106 -9.57 0.74 0.74
N ARG A 107 -9.98 2.02 0.74
CA ARG A 107 -11.27 2.43 1.32
C ARG A 107 -12.45 1.72 0.64
N LYS A 108 -12.44 1.61 -0.69
CA LYS A 108 -13.47 0.88 -1.44
C LYS A 108 -13.46 -0.62 -1.11
N LEU A 109 -12.29 -1.23 -1.00
CA LEU A 109 -12.16 -2.63 -0.60
C LEU A 109 -12.67 -2.86 0.83
N SER A 110 -12.19 -2.10 1.80
CA SER A 110 -12.62 -2.21 3.20
C SER A 110 -14.14 -2.05 3.36
N GLN A 111 -14.74 -1.06 2.69
CA GLN A 111 -16.20 -0.85 2.70
C GLN A 111 -16.98 -2.02 2.07
N LYS A 112 -16.48 -2.57 0.96
CA LYS A 112 -17.12 -3.70 0.26
C LYS A 112 -17.04 -5.00 1.06
N LEU A 113 -15.93 -5.21 1.78
CA LEU A 113 -15.62 -6.47 2.46
C LEU A 113 -15.95 -6.46 3.97
N GLY A 114 -16.28 -5.29 4.53
CA GLY A 114 -16.57 -5.14 5.96
C GLY A 114 -15.35 -5.40 6.86
N ILE A 115 -14.14 -5.14 6.36
CA ILE A 115 -12.88 -5.41 7.07
C ILE A 115 -12.45 -4.15 7.81
N ALA A 116 -12.22 -4.29 9.12
CA ALA A 116 -11.52 -3.31 9.94
C ALA A 116 -10.01 -3.52 9.79
N ILE A 117 -9.28 -2.43 9.61
CA ILE A 117 -7.84 -2.49 9.30
C ILE A 117 -7.09 -2.88 10.57
N GLN A 118 -6.21 -3.88 10.46
CA GLN A 118 -5.37 -4.32 11.56
C GLN A 118 -4.09 -3.47 11.63
N HIS A 119 -3.70 -3.11 12.85
CA HIS A 119 -2.45 -2.42 13.14
C HIS A 119 -1.40 -3.45 13.56
N ALA A 120 -0.26 -3.49 12.89
CA ALA A 120 0.87 -4.34 13.28
C ALA A 120 2.16 -3.52 13.19
N GLY A 121 2.80 -3.32 14.35
CA GLY A 121 4.07 -2.62 14.45
C GLY A 121 4.64 -2.63 15.87
N SER A 122 5.91 -2.26 15.98
CA SER A 122 6.70 -2.35 17.22
C SER A 122 7.28 -1.01 17.68
N LYS A 123 7.21 0.06 16.88
CA LYS A 123 7.68 1.38 17.33
C LYS A 123 6.68 1.96 18.32
N PHE A 124 7.22 2.56 19.38
CA PHE A 124 6.47 3.19 20.45
C PHE A 124 7.05 4.56 20.72
N GLN A 125 6.18 5.56 20.82
CA GLN A 125 6.52 6.93 21.21
C GLN A 125 5.58 7.32 22.35
N GLU A 126 6.10 7.92 23.42
CA GLU A 126 5.27 8.28 24.58
C GLU A 126 4.43 9.54 24.33
N ALA A 127 5.00 10.54 23.64
CA ALA A 127 4.31 11.78 23.30
C ALA A 127 4.84 12.40 21.99
N PRO A 128 4.01 13.17 21.25
CA PRO A 128 4.46 13.95 20.10
C PRO A 128 5.55 14.97 20.45
N GLY A 129 6.40 15.25 19.48
CA GLY A 129 7.48 16.23 19.58
C GLY A 129 8.83 15.57 19.34
N LEU A 130 9.49 15.99 18.27
CA LEU A 130 10.82 15.49 17.90
C LEU A 130 11.86 16.59 18.04
N ASP A 131 13.09 16.18 18.28
CA ASP A 131 14.24 17.07 18.17
C ASP A 131 14.35 17.59 16.72
N PRO A 132 14.41 18.91 16.48
CA PRO A 132 14.65 19.45 15.15
C PRO A 132 15.90 18.87 14.48
N ASP A 133 16.97 18.63 15.23
CA ASP A 133 18.22 18.08 14.68
C ASP A 133 18.01 16.65 14.17
N LEU A 134 17.16 15.86 14.85
CA LEU A 134 16.77 14.52 14.40
C LEU A 134 15.95 14.58 13.11
N ILE A 135 15.00 15.53 12.99
CA ILE A 135 14.21 15.70 11.76
C ILE A 135 15.17 15.99 10.59
N ASP A 136 16.05 16.97 10.76
CA ASP A 136 17.01 17.35 9.73
C ASP A 136 17.93 16.19 9.35
N GLU A 137 18.43 15.44 10.34
CA GLU A 137 19.24 14.24 10.11
C GLU A 137 18.48 13.18 9.31
N THR A 138 17.25 12.83 9.72
CA THR A 138 16.44 11.83 9.05
C THR A 138 16.11 12.22 7.60
N ILE A 139 15.77 13.49 7.34
CA ILE A 139 15.53 13.97 5.97
C ILE A 139 16.80 13.86 5.11
N ASN A 140 17.97 14.22 5.67
CA ASN A 140 19.25 14.11 4.97
C ASN A 140 19.62 12.66 4.61
N TYR A 141 19.11 11.68 5.33
CA TYR A 141 19.30 10.25 5.06
C TYR A 141 18.18 9.60 4.24
N GLY A 142 17.29 10.40 3.63
CA GLY A 142 16.25 9.91 2.73
C GLY A 142 14.88 9.69 3.38
N GLY A 143 14.73 10.13 4.63
CA GLY A 143 13.43 10.16 5.30
C GLY A 143 12.48 11.21 4.74
N VAL A 144 11.23 11.16 5.19
CA VAL A 144 10.15 12.01 4.69
C VAL A 144 9.36 12.59 5.85
N LEU A 145 9.21 13.92 5.87
CA LEU A 145 8.33 14.63 6.78
C LEU A 145 7.03 14.92 6.06
N MET A 146 5.92 14.41 6.58
CA MET A 146 4.60 14.54 5.97
C MET A 146 3.59 15.09 6.96
N LYS A 147 2.51 15.67 6.43
CA LYS A 147 1.27 15.88 7.19
C LYS A 147 0.23 14.89 6.73
N MET A 148 -0.41 14.23 7.67
CA MET A 148 -1.50 13.29 7.41
C MET A 148 -2.71 13.68 8.25
N VAL A 149 -3.90 13.49 7.69
CA VAL A 149 -5.17 13.72 8.38
C VAL A 149 -5.94 12.42 8.41
N PHE A 150 -6.41 12.05 9.59
CA PHE A 150 -7.23 10.87 9.83
C PHE A 150 -8.62 11.30 10.31
N GLU A 151 -9.65 10.60 9.85
CA GLU A 151 -11.02 10.76 10.32
C GLU A 151 -11.36 9.59 11.24
N GLY A 152 -12.05 9.86 12.34
CA GLY A 152 -12.49 8.80 13.23
C GLY A 152 -13.54 9.24 14.23
N ARG A 153 -13.99 8.26 15.02
CA ARG A 153 -14.97 8.42 16.09
C ARG A 153 -14.46 7.71 17.34
N SER A 154 -14.63 8.37 18.47
CA SER A 154 -14.31 7.81 19.78
C SER A 154 -15.20 8.44 20.86
N ASP A 155 -15.12 7.90 22.07
CA ASP A 155 -15.83 8.43 23.23
C ASP A 155 -15.27 9.82 23.63
N THR A 156 -13.96 10.03 23.45
CA THR A 156 -13.25 11.27 23.79
C THR A 156 -12.24 11.67 22.71
N GLU A 157 -11.82 12.93 22.72
CA GLU A 157 -10.76 13.45 21.86
C GLU A 157 -9.43 12.73 22.10
N GLU A 158 -9.07 12.59 23.38
CA GLU A 158 -7.82 12.00 23.84
C GLU A 158 -7.70 10.56 23.34
N ARG A 159 -8.77 9.78 23.47
CA ARG A 159 -8.79 8.39 23.01
C ARG A 159 -8.62 8.28 21.50
N LEU A 160 -9.21 9.18 20.71
CA LEU A 160 -8.98 9.16 19.26
C LEU A 160 -7.53 9.53 18.92
N LYS A 161 -6.95 10.51 19.61
CA LYS A 161 -5.55 10.90 19.42
C LYS A 161 -4.58 9.77 19.79
N GLU A 162 -4.83 9.07 20.90
CA GLU A 162 -4.06 7.88 21.31
C GLU A 162 -4.13 6.78 20.25
N THR A 163 -5.33 6.45 19.75
CA THR A 163 -5.49 5.44 18.68
C THR A 163 -4.74 5.84 17.39
N VAL A 164 -4.81 7.12 16.99
CA VAL A 164 -4.06 7.60 15.81
C VAL A 164 -2.56 7.52 16.05
N MET A 165 -2.10 7.87 17.26
CA MET A 165 -0.69 7.79 17.63
C MET A 165 -0.17 6.35 17.56
N GLU A 166 -0.85 5.42 18.22
CA GLU A 166 -0.52 3.99 18.21
C GLU A 166 -0.48 3.43 16.78
N ALA A 167 -1.45 3.80 15.95
CA ALA A 167 -1.53 3.36 14.56
C ALA A 167 -0.37 3.89 13.71
N VAL A 168 -0.04 5.16 13.86
CA VAL A 168 1.06 5.82 13.14
C VAL A 168 2.41 5.27 13.58
N ASN A 169 2.64 5.10 14.88
CA ASN A 169 3.86 4.50 15.40
C ASN A 169 3.98 3.03 14.96
N SER A 170 2.87 2.28 14.98
CA SER A 170 2.86 0.90 14.45
C SER A 170 3.19 0.85 12.95
N ALA A 171 2.91 1.90 12.20
CA ALA A 171 3.29 2.00 10.79
C ALA A 171 4.74 2.44 10.55
N GLY A 172 5.59 2.49 11.59
CA GLY A 172 7.02 2.80 11.46
C GLY A 172 7.37 4.28 11.64
N ALA A 173 6.42 5.16 11.93
CA ALA A 173 6.64 6.60 11.92
C ALA A 173 6.72 7.24 13.32
N TYR A 174 7.26 8.46 13.37
CA TYR A 174 7.31 9.30 14.58
C TYR A 174 6.49 10.57 14.42
N ILE A 175 5.77 10.97 15.45
CA ILE A 175 4.89 12.15 15.40
C ILE A 175 5.63 13.37 15.97
N ASN A 176 5.80 14.39 15.15
CA ASN A 176 6.33 15.68 15.58
C ASN A 176 5.25 16.59 16.16
N LYS A 177 4.11 16.71 15.47
CA LYS A 177 2.99 17.56 15.89
C LYS A 177 1.69 16.82 15.74
N MET A 178 0.75 17.05 16.66
CA MET A 178 -0.58 16.46 16.59
C MET A 178 -1.62 17.47 17.06
N ASN A 179 -2.63 17.71 16.23
CA ASN A 179 -3.79 18.54 16.53
C ASN A 179 -5.06 17.79 16.14
N SER A 180 -6.18 18.20 16.72
CA SER A 180 -7.47 17.59 16.43
C SER A 180 -8.54 18.66 16.21
N ARG A 181 -9.61 18.29 15.51
CA ARG A 181 -10.78 19.14 15.33
C ARG A 181 -12.04 18.29 15.30
N ARG A 182 -12.98 18.61 16.18
CA ARG A 182 -14.31 18.00 16.18
C ARG A 182 -15.11 18.38 14.92
N THR A 183 -15.84 17.43 14.37
CA THR A 183 -16.80 17.60 13.26
C THR A 183 -18.23 17.27 13.74
N GLU A 184 -19.24 17.49 12.88
CA GLU A 184 -20.63 17.18 13.22
C GLU A 184 -20.86 15.66 13.27
N GLY A 185 -21.40 15.15 14.38
CA GLY A 185 -21.74 13.72 14.54
C GLY A 185 -22.10 13.34 15.99
N PRO A 186 -22.69 12.16 16.22
CA PRO A 186 -22.82 11.58 17.56
C PRO A 186 -21.43 11.24 18.13
N ASP A 187 -21.27 11.33 19.45
CA ASP A 187 -20.00 11.20 20.19
C ASP A 187 -18.91 12.19 19.75
N TRP A 188 -17.64 11.93 20.11
CA TRP A 188 -16.51 12.69 19.57
C TRP A 188 -16.14 12.14 18.20
N THR A 189 -16.80 12.67 17.17
CA THR A 189 -16.42 12.49 15.76
C THR A 189 -15.55 13.68 15.35
N GLY A 190 -14.44 13.42 14.67
CA GLY A 190 -13.50 14.48 14.32
C GLY A 190 -12.41 14.04 13.36
N VAL A 191 -11.50 14.97 13.11
CA VAL A 191 -10.27 14.74 12.37
C VAL A 191 -9.06 14.94 13.29
N VAL A 192 -8.06 14.09 13.12
CA VAL A 192 -6.75 14.22 13.77
C VAL A 192 -5.72 14.50 12.69
N GLY A 193 -5.07 15.67 12.77
CA GLY A 193 -3.98 16.05 11.89
C GLY A 193 -2.64 15.83 12.59
N VAL A 194 -1.73 15.12 11.92
CA VAL A 194 -0.39 14.82 12.43
C VAL A 194 0.67 15.31 11.45
N GLU A 195 1.79 15.79 11.97
CA GLU A 195 3.05 15.96 11.26
C GLU A 195 3.95 14.79 11.66
N VAL A 196 4.36 13.99 10.69
CA VAL A 196 4.91 12.65 10.86
C VAL A 196 6.23 12.53 10.12
N LEU A 197 7.24 11.99 10.78
CA LEU A 197 8.55 11.69 10.24
C LEU A 197 8.65 10.19 9.96
N PHE A 198 8.95 9.85 8.72
CA PHE A 198 9.27 8.51 8.26
C PHE A 198 10.78 8.44 7.98
N GLU A 199 11.42 7.33 8.33
CA GLU A 199 12.86 7.14 8.13
C GLU A 199 13.18 6.77 6.67
N ASP A 200 12.22 6.17 5.97
CA ASP A 200 12.30 5.89 4.55
C ASP A 200 10.93 5.99 3.87
N ILE A 201 10.95 5.95 2.55
CA ILE A 201 9.74 6.06 1.72
C ILE A 201 8.90 4.78 1.69
N GLU A 202 9.49 3.60 1.92
CA GLU A 202 8.75 2.33 1.94
C GLU A 202 7.72 2.35 3.08
N ASP A 203 8.14 2.82 4.27
CA ASP A 203 7.27 3.03 5.43
C ASP A 203 6.12 4.01 5.13
N VAL A 204 6.34 5.04 4.29
CA VAL A 204 5.28 5.95 3.87
C VAL A 204 4.21 5.20 3.07
N PHE A 205 4.60 4.39 2.08
CA PHE A 205 3.64 3.62 1.29
C PHE A 205 2.87 2.63 2.16
N LEU A 206 3.57 1.97 3.08
CA LEU A 206 2.97 1.05 4.04
C LEU A 206 1.96 1.75 4.96
N ALA A 207 2.29 2.94 5.46
CA ALA A 207 1.40 3.74 6.27
C ALA A 207 0.18 4.21 5.48
N VAL A 208 0.32 4.63 4.22
CA VAL A 208 -0.82 5.04 3.40
C VAL A 208 -1.78 3.88 3.14
N VAL A 209 -1.25 2.70 2.77
CA VAL A 209 -2.09 1.53 2.47
C VAL A 209 -2.78 0.96 3.72
N ARG A 210 -2.14 1.05 4.90
CA ARG A 210 -2.70 0.56 6.17
C ARG A 210 -3.57 1.58 6.90
N LEU A 211 -3.21 2.85 6.91
CA LEU A 211 -3.88 3.86 7.75
C LEU A 211 -4.93 4.67 6.98
N ILE A 212 -4.89 4.65 5.64
CA ILE A 212 -5.88 5.28 4.75
C ILE A 212 -6.22 6.73 5.17
N PRO A 213 -5.21 7.62 5.26
CA PRO A 213 -5.44 9.02 5.59
C PRO A 213 -6.41 9.69 4.60
N VAL A 214 -7.23 10.62 5.08
CA VAL A 214 -8.19 11.37 4.25
C VAL A 214 -7.54 12.53 3.49
N ALA A 215 -6.42 13.04 4.00
CA ALA A 215 -5.63 14.08 3.35
C ALA A 215 -4.15 13.92 3.71
N MET A 216 -3.28 14.28 2.77
CA MET A 216 -1.84 14.16 2.89
C MET A 216 -1.13 15.35 2.23
N SER A 217 0.03 15.72 2.74
CA SER A 217 0.99 16.60 2.06
C SER A 217 2.41 16.23 2.48
N ILE A 218 3.35 16.25 1.55
CA ILE A 218 4.78 16.14 1.87
C ILE A 218 5.27 17.54 2.26
N VAL A 219 6.00 17.63 3.38
CA VAL A 219 6.64 18.85 3.86
C VAL A 219 8.08 18.89 3.37
N GLU A 220 8.81 17.79 3.55
CA GLU A 220 10.18 17.56 3.09
C GLU A 220 10.35 16.06 2.76
N PRO A 221 11.21 15.69 1.79
CA PRO A 221 11.97 16.55 0.90
C PRO A 221 11.15 17.00 -0.34
N ASP A 222 11.66 18.01 -1.06
CA ASP A 222 11.12 18.47 -2.35
C ASP A 222 11.24 17.42 -3.48
N THR A 223 12.10 16.42 -3.31
CA THR A 223 12.31 15.35 -4.29
C THR A 223 12.69 14.07 -3.58
N ILE A 224 12.02 12.98 -3.94
CA ILE A 224 12.23 11.66 -3.39
C ILE A 224 12.90 10.78 -4.45
N SER A 225 14.04 10.19 -4.10
CA SER A 225 14.76 9.27 -4.98
C SER A 225 14.45 7.84 -4.59
N LEU A 226 13.99 7.05 -5.57
CA LEU A 226 13.68 5.64 -5.41
C LEU A 226 14.72 4.80 -6.13
N SER A 227 15.38 3.93 -5.39
CA SER A 227 16.20 2.85 -5.94
C SER A 227 15.31 1.79 -6.60
N LEU A 228 15.91 0.89 -7.40
CA LEU A 228 15.17 -0.24 -7.97
C LEU A 228 14.60 -1.16 -6.87
N ARG A 229 15.33 -1.28 -5.75
CA ARG A 229 14.88 -2.05 -4.59
C ARG A 229 13.65 -1.41 -3.96
N ASP A 230 13.66 -0.10 -3.77
CA ASP A 230 12.56 0.63 -3.16
C ASP A 230 11.29 0.46 -4.02
N ILE A 231 11.41 0.61 -5.34
CA ILE A 231 10.29 0.41 -6.27
C ILE A 231 9.73 -1.02 -6.17
N GLN A 232 10.61 -2.03 -6.11
CA GLN A 232 10.22 -3.42 -5.98
C GLN A 232 9.52 -3.68 -4.64
N ASN A 233 10.13 -3.26 -3.54
CA ASN A 233 9.62 -3.45 -2.19
C ASN A 233 8.25 -2.76 -2.01
N ILE A 234 8.12 -1.49 -2.41
CA ILE A 234 6.85 -0.77 -2.40
C ILE A 234 5.78 -1.54 -3.18
N GLY A 235 6.13 -2.04 -4.37
CA GLY A 235 5.21 -2.83 -5.19
C GLY A 235 4.76 -4.12 -4.50
N MET A 236 5.69 -4.83 -3.86
CA MET A 236 5.43 -6.04 -3.10
C MET A 236 4.55 -5.78 -1.87
N ASP A 237 4.89 -4.78 -1.06
CA ASP A 237 4.17 -4.44 0.18
C ASP A 237 2.73 -4.01 -0.11
N VAL A 238 2.53 -3.17 -1.13
CA VAL A 238 1.19 -2.77 -1.56
C VAL A 238 0.39 -3.98 -2.04
N SER A 239 1.02 -4.89 -2.80
CA SER A 239 0.38 -6.11 -3.29
C SER A 239 -0.01 -7.05 -2.15
N GLU A 240 0.88 -7.24 -1.18
CA GLU A 240 0.66 -8.09 -0.01
C GLU A 240 -0.48 -7.58 0.85
N VAL A 241 -0.52 -6.27 1.13
CA VAL A 241 -1.61 -5.68 1.93
C VAL A 241 -2.95 -5.83 1.21
N VAL A 242 -3.02 -5.59 -0.11
CA VAL A 242 -4.28 -5.80 -0.84
C VAL A 242 -4.69 -7.29 -0.84
N HIS A 243 -3.73 -8.19 -1.06
CA HIS A 243 -3.98 -9.63 -1.02
C HIS A 243 -4.50 -10.10 0.35
N SER A 244 -3.98 -9.54 1.45
CA SER A 244 -4.47 -9.87 2.80
C SER A 244 -5.92 -9.45 3.00
N PHE A 245 -6.34 -8.27 2.52
CA PHE A 245 -7.75 -7.84 2.56
C PHE A 245 -8.67 -8.81 1.81
N VAL A 246 -8.26 -9.26 0.62
CA VAL A 246 -9.06 -10.21 -0.17
C VAL A 246 -9.15 -11.57 0.54
N SER A 247 -8.02 -12.05 1.06
CA SER A 247 -7.94 -13.35 1.75
C SER A 247 -8.75 -13.36 3.06
N GLU A 248 -8.64 -12.31 3.88
CA GLU A 248 -9.44 -12.16 5.10
C GLU A 248 -10.94 -12.12 4.82
N SER A 249 -11.34 -11.47 3.72
CA SER A 249 -12.75 -11.47 3.31
C SER A 249 -13.24 -12.89 2.99
N ILE A 250 -12.44 -13.67 2.26
CA ILE A 250 -12.83 -15.05 1.89
C ILE A 250 -12.95 -15.91 3.15
N ALA A 251 -11.99 -15.82 4.06
CA ALA A 251 -11.99 -16.57 5.31
C ALA A 251 -13.20 -16.26 6.21
N ARG A 252 -13.74 -15.03 6.18
CA ARG A 252 -14.96 -14.66 6.92
C ARG A 252 -16.26 -15.18 6.30
N HIS A 253 -16.25 -15.60 5.03
CA HIS A 253 -17.43 -16.08 4.30
C HIS A 253 -17.44 -17.61 4.08
N MET A 254 -16.41 -18.32 4.57
CA MET A 254 -16.37 -19.79 4.67
C MET A 254 -16.78 -20.24 6.08
#